data_AF-A0A356INQ3-F1
#
_entry.id   AF-A0A356INQ3-F1
#
_cell.length_a   1.000
_cell.length_b   1.000
_cell.length_c   1.000
_cell.angle_alpha   90.00
_cell.angle_beta   90.00
_cell.angle_gamma   90.00
#
_symmetry.space_group_name_H-M   'P 1'
#
loop_
_entity.id
_entity.type
_entity.pdbx_description
1 polymer ?
#
loop_
_entity_poly.entity_id
_entity_poly.type
_entity_poly.pdbx_seq_one_letter_code
_entity_poly.pdbx_strand_id
1 'polypeptide(L)'
;MRPHSGLSQALAHVSLSTGPLKTDINFHDDVDVSQWMLYVNDAVYAGRGQAQGIGKIFAIDGRLLATYSVHTMIRDFSSPSNSAHNAM
;
A
#
# COMPACT_ATOMS: atom_id res chain seq x y z
N MET A 1 8.41 1.03 -10.68
CA MET A 1 8.13 -0.33 -11.18
C MET A 1 7.23 -0.23 -12.41
N ARG A 2 7.45 -1.03 -13.46
CA ARG A 2 6.47 -1.11 -14.55
C ARG A 2 5.23 -1.82 -14.02
N PRO A 3 4.01 -1.38 -14.35
CA PRO A 3 2.80 -2.12 -13.98
C PRO A 3 2.91 -3.56 -14.48
N HIS A 4 2.63 -4.52 -13.61
CA HIS A 4 2.57 -5.92 -14.02
C HIS A 4 1.39 -6.08 -15.01
N SER A 5 1.59 -6.82 -16.09
CA SER A 5 0.54 -7.03 -17.09
C SER A 5 -0.71 -7.64 -16.43
N GLY A 6 -1.89 -7.11 -16.75
CA GLY A 6 -3.15 -7.56 -16.16
C GLY A 6 -3.42 -7.07 -14.73
N LEU A 7 -2.51 -6.30 -14.12
CA LEU A 7 -2.73 -5.68 -12.80
C LEU A 7 -2.83 -4.16 -12.94
N SER A 8 -3.89 -3.59 -12.37
CA SER A 8 -4.17 -2.16 -12.33
C SER A 8 -4.75 -1.78 -10.97
N GLN A 9 -4.50 -0.54 -10.53
CA GLN A 9 -5.18 0.02 -9.36
C GLN A 9 -6.70 0.04 -9.53
N ALA A 10 -7.20 0.08 -10.77
CA ALA A 10 -8.65 -0.01 -11.07
C ALA A 10 -9.29 -1.34 -10.64
N LEU A 11 -8.47 -2.38 -10.38
CA LEU A 11 -8.95 -3.67 -9.88
C LEU A 11 -9.09 -3.70 -8.35
N ALA A 12 -8.53 -2.71 -7.65
CA ALA A 12 -8.63 -2.60 -6.21
C ALA A 12 -10.11 -2.48 -5.79
N HIS A 13 -10.51 -3.30 -4.82
CA HIS A 13 -11.87 -3.41 -4.32
C HIS A 13 -12.92 -3.91 -5.33
N VAL A 14 -12.52 -4.27 -6.56
CA VAL A 14 -13.39 -4.89 -7.57
C VAL A 14 -13.12 -6.38 -7.68
N SER A 15 -11.89 -6.75 -8.04
CA SER A 15 -11.43 -8.14 -8.12
C SER A 15 -10.28 -8.44 -7.17
N LEU A 16 -9.57 -7.41 -6.72
CA LEU A 16 -8.49 -7.50 -5.74
C LEU A 16 -8.94 -6.97 -4.37
N SER A 17 -8.85 -7.83 -3.36
CA SER A 17 -8.87 -7.43 -1.96
C SER A 17 -7.51 -6.84 -1.58
N THR A 18 -7.51 -5.59 -1.15
CA THR A 18 -6.36 -4.93 -0.55
C THR A 18 -6.65 -4.58 0.90
N GLY A 19 -5.73 -4.87 1.82
CA GLY A 19 -5.95 -4.64 3.24
C GLY A 19 -4.65 -4.35 3.99
N PRO A 20 -4.47 -3.13 4.53
CA PRO A 20 -3.33 -2.84 5.41
C PRO A 20 -3.34 -3.77 6.61
N LEU A 21 -2.21 -4.43 6.86
CA LEU A 21 -2.01 -5.33 8.00
C LEU A 21 -1.29 -4.63 9.15
N LYS A 22 -0.32 -3.78 8.81
CA LYS A 22 0.44 -2.97 9.76
C LYS A 22 0.85 -1.66 9.11
N THR A 23 0.76 -0.58 9.87
CA THR A 23 1.33 0.71 9.50
C THR A 23 2.04 1.29 10.72
N ASP A 24 3.28 1.72 10.52
CA ASP A 24 4.03 2.51 11.50
C ASP A 24 4.33 3.88 10.89
N ILE A 25 4.19 4.94 11.69
CA ILE A 25 4.51 6.31 11.28
C ILE A 25 5.26 7.02 12.41
N ASN A 26 6.27 7.81 12.02
CA ASN A 26 7.01 8.69 12.91
C ASN A 26 6.88 10.11 12.39
N PHE A 27 6.45 11.03 13.25
CA PHE A 27 6.37 12.46 12.98
C PHE A 27 7.66 13.13 13.44
N HIS A 28 8.25 13.94 12.57
CA HIS A 28 9.53 14.61 12.78
C HIS A 28 9.39 16.14 12.88
N ASP A 29 8.24 16.68 12.45
CA ASP A 29 7.92 18.11 12.47
C ASP A 29 6.38 18.31 12.51
N ASP A 30 5.94 19.55 12.72
CA ASP A 30 4.53 19.92 12.76
C ASP A 30 3.85 19.75 11.39
N VAL A 31 2.66 19.16 11.41
CA VAL A 31 1.89 18.86 10.19
C VAL A 31 0.70 19.81 10.08
N ASP A 32 0.71 20.65 9.05
CA ASP A 32 -0.46 21.41 8.61
C ASP A 32 -1.14 20.70 7.42
N VAL A 33 -2.22 19.97 7.72
CA VAL A 33 -2.99 19.21 6.73
C VAL A 33 -3.80 20.10 5.76
N SER A 34 -3.85 21.42 5.99
CA SER A 34 -4.43 22.37 5.03
C SER A 34 -3.49 22.70 3.87
N GLN A 35 -2.19 22.39 4.01
CA GLN A 35 -1.17 22.65 3.01
C GLN A 35 -0.82 21.40 2.19
N TRP A 36 -0.24 21.62 1.02
CA TRP A 36 0.25 20.52 0.19
C TRP A 36 1.43 19.81 0.85
N MET A 37 1.40 18.49 0.76
CA MET A 37 2.49 17.60 1.17
C MET A 37 2.90 16.69 0.02
N LEU A 38 4.20 16.47 -0.13
CA LEU A 38 4.74 15.50 -1.08
C LEU A 38 4.93 14.15 -0.40
N TYR A 39 4.24 13.13 -0.90
CA TYR A 39 4.44 11.74 -0.49
C TYR A 39 5.37 11.03 -1.47
N VAL A 40 6.55 10.63 -0.98
CA VAL A 40 7.46 9.75 -1.72
C VAL A 40 7.20 8.33 -1.26
N ASN A 41 6.69 7.49 -2.17
CA ASN A 41 6.25 6.12 -1.90
C ASN A 41 7.18 5.12 -2.60
N ASP A 42 8.02 4.43 -1.83
CA ASP A 42 8.87 3.37 -2.35
C ASP A 42 8.23 2.01 -2.06
N ALA A 43 7.96 1.26 -3.13
CA ALA A 43 7.54 -0.13 -3.03
C ALA A 43 8.78 -1.02 -2.80
N VAL A 44 8.89 -1.61 -1.62
CA VAL A 44 10.01 -2.48 -1.24
C VAL A 44 9.80 -3.89 -1.80
N TYR A 45 8.57 -4.40 -1.70
CA TYR A 45 8.22 -5.75 -2.16
C TYR A 45 6.75 -5.84 -2.57
N ALA A 46 6.45 -6.66 -3.57
CA ALA A 46 5.10 -7.10 -3.89
C ALA A 46 5.15 -8.55 -4.39
N GLY A 47 4.36 -9.44 -3.79
CA GLY A 47 4.32 -10.85 -4.14
C GLY A 47 3.70 -11.72 -3.06
N ARG A 48 3.38 -12.97 -3.41
CA ARG A 48 2.81 -13.97 -2.48
C ARG A 48 1.60 -13.48 -1.68
N GLY A 49 0.77 -12.64 -2.30
CA GLY A 49 -0.43 -12.10 -1.68
C GLY A 49 -0.20 -10.94 -0.70
N GLN A 50 0.98 -10.31 -0.74
CA GLN A 50 1.43 -9.25 0.17
C GLN A 50 2.19 -8.15 -0.58
N ALA A 51 2.29 -6.97 0.02
CA ALA A 51 3.18 -5.91 -0.40
C ALA A 51 3.70 -5.08 0.78
N GLN A 52 4.93 -4.61 0.68
CA GLN A 52 5.55 -3.71 1.65
C GLN A 52 5.94 -2.40 0.97
N GLY A 53 5.56 -1.29 1.59
CA GLY A 53 5.96 0.04 1.19
C GLY A 53 6.63 0.80 2.34
N ILE A 54 7.48 1.74 1.98
CA ILE A 54 8.00 2.76 2.89
C ILE A 54 7.75 4.13 2.25
N GLY A 55 7.70 5.17 3.07
CA GLY A 55 7.57 6.51 2.53
C GLY A 55 8.03 7.62 3.43
N LYS A 56 8.16 8.77 2.78
CA LYS A 56 8.55 10.05 3.38
C LYS A 56 7.53 11.09 2.96
N ILE A 57 7.17 11.96 3.91
CA ILE A 57 6.21 13.04 3.72
C ILE A 57 6.96 14.35 3.90
N PHE A 58 6.92 15.21 2.89
CA PHE A 58 7.57 16.52 2.92
C PHE A 58 6.56 17.65 2.85
N ALA A 59 6.83 18.75 3.53
CA ALA A 59 6.12 20.01 3.35
C ALA A 59 6.48 20.66 2.00
N ILE A 60 5.71 21.67 1.59
CA ILE A 60 5.94 22.41 0.34
C ILE A 60 7.32 23.08 0.28
N ASP A 61 7.88 23.43 1.43
CA ASP A 61 9.21 24.03 1.58
C ASP A 61 10.35 22.99 1.62
N GLY A 62 10.02 21.70 1.52
CA GLY A 62 10.97 20.59 1.50
C GLY A 62 11.36 20.03 2.87
N ARG A 63 10.82 20.55 3.99
CA ARG A 63 11.04 19.94 5.32
C ARG A 63 10.44 18.53 5.40
N LEU A 64 11.15 17.61 6.03
CA LEU A 64 10.67 16.24 6.29
C LEU A 64 9.69 16.26 7.46
N LEU A 65 8.42 16.02 7.19
CA LEU A 65 7.36 16.01 8.20
C LEU A 65 7.25 14.65 8.89
N ALA A 66 7.31 13.56 8.12
CA ALA A 66 7.12 12.22 8.65
C ALA A 66 7.75 11.14 7.77
N THR A 67 7.99 9.98 8.38
CA THR A 67 8.33 8.74 7.68
C THR A 67 7.37 7.64 8.09
N TYR A 68 7.03 6.74 7.18
CA TYR A 68 6.17 5.60 7.48
C TYR A 68 6.63 4.32 6.80
N SER A 69 6.14 3.21 7.33
CA SER A 69 6.17 1.91 6.67
C SER A 69 4.78 1.29 6.70
N VAL A 70 4.42 0.57 5.65
CA VAL A 70 3.15 -0.12 5.53
C VAL A 70 3.38 -1.53 5.00
N HIS A 71 2.74 -2.50 5.65
CA HIS A 71 2.62 -3.86 5.16
C HIS A 71 1.15 -4.13 4.88
N THR A 72 0.84 -4.62 3.68
CA THR A 72 -0.52 -4.82 3.20
C THR A 72 -0.68 -6.16 2.53
N MET A 73 -1.88 -6.71 2.62
CA MET A 73 -2.33 -7.85 1.82
C MET A 73 -2.83 -7.35 0.46
N ILE A 74 -2.51 -8.09 -0.60
CA ILE A 74 -3.08 -7.91 -1.95
C ILE A 74 -3.41 -9.29 -2.52
N ARG A 75 -4.70 -9.65 -2.61
CA ARG A 75 -5.16 -10.98 -3.05
C ARG A 75 -6.41 -10.87 -3.90
N ASP A 76 -6.70 -11.87 -4.72
CA ASP A 76 -8.01 -11.98 -5.37
C ASP A 76 -9.13 -12.13 -4.32
N PHE A 77 -10.33 -11.65 -4.63
CA PHE A 77 -11.50 -12.02 -3.84
C PHE A 77 -11.75 -13.53 -3.93
N SER A 78 -12.05 -14.16 -2.79
CA SER A 78 -12.46 -15.56 -2.78
C SER A 78 -13.82 -15.70 -3.46
N SER A 79 -13.88 -16.39 -4.59
CA SER A 79 -15.15 -16.92 -5.10
C SER A 79 -15.60 -18.09 -4.21
N PRO A 80 -16.89 -18.20 -3.82
CA PRO A 80 -17.40 -19.32 -3.01
C PRO A 80 -17.09 -20.70 -3.58
N SER A 81 -16.81 -20.82 -4.90
CA SER A 81 -16.52 -22.10 -5.56
C SER A 81 -15.10 -22.62 -5.37
N ASN A 82 -14.15 -21.81 -4.89
CA ASN A 82 -12.73 -22.20 -4.84
C ASN A 82 -12.29 -22.85 -3.51
N SER A 83 -13.17 -22.92 -2.51
CA SER A 83 -12.86 -23.54 -1.21
C SER A 83 -12.94 -25.07 -1.22
N ALA A 84 -13.45 -25.69 -2.29
CA ALA A 84 -13.67 -27.13 -2.36
C ALA A 84 -12.50 -27.93 -2.96
N HIS A 85 -11.50 -27.28 -3.60
CA HIS A 85 -10.50 -28.03 -4.37
C HIS A 85 -9.24 -28.44 -3.58
N ASN A 86 -9.02 -27.90 -2.37
CA ASN A 86 -7.80 -28.16 -1.57
C ASN A 86 -8.04 -29.06 -0.35
N ALA A 87 -9.05 -29.92 -0.39
CA ALA A 87 -9.29 -30.93 0.62
C ALA A 87 -9.30 -32.34 -0.01
N MET A 88 -8.20 -32.72 -0.66
CA MET A 88 -7.82 -34.12 -0.92
C MET A 88 -6.30 -34.23 -1.01
#